data_AF-A0AAW2M634-F1
#
_entry.id   AF-A0AAW2M634-F1
#
_cell.length_a   1.000
_cell.length_b   1.000
_cell.length_c   1.000
_cell.angle_alpha   90.00
_cell.angle_beta   90.00
_cell.angle_gamma   90.00
#
_symmetry.space_group_name_H-M   'P 1'
#
loop_
_entity.id
_entity.type
_entity.pdbx_description
1 polymer ?
#
loop_
_entity_poly.entity_id
_entity_poly.type
_entity_poly.pdbx_seq_one_letter_code
_entity_poly.pdbx_strand_id
1 'polypeptide(L)'
;MGSVSLKIGDGTARFKRASMCSSAVNFLMLFSVVTTNLFALYAFTYHPTTLHHHNYPKNISLISEKVSLILRQIESSQNKLSQMEKELLGYKSIDLSGPNIANELKEFLNHHQLPLGKDSRTGITEMVASVGHSCEKSVDLLSQFMSYKVNGPCPDDWSLGQKLILQGCEPLPRRRCFAKIIPKVGLQPFPVSLWKMLVKRFTVGVV
;
A
#
# COMPACT_ATOMS: atom_id res chain seq x y z
N MET A 1 -56.63 -50.16 28.56
CA MET A 1 -55.42 -49.76 27.81
C MET A 1 -54.35 -49.40 28.81
N GLY A 2 -53.18 -50.03 28.71
CA GLY A 2 -52.22 -50.15 29.80
C GLY A 2 -51.41 -48.89 30.09
N SER A 3 -50.99 -48.76 31.35
CA SER A 3 -49.83 -47.98 31.74
C SER A 3 -48.83 -48.91 32.41
N VAL A 4 -47.66 -49.01 31.79
CA VAL A 4 -46.53 -49.80 32.28
C VAL A 4 -45.79 -48.97 33.32
N SER A 5 -45.51 -49.61 34.44
CA SER A 5 -44.72 -49.09 35.56
C SER A 5 -43.26 -48.83 35.13
N LEU A 6 -42.75 -47.64 35.41
CA LEU A 6 -41.30 -47.41 35.50
C LEU A 6 -40.98 -47.09 36.95
N LYS A 7 -40.47 -48.11 37.64
CA LYS A 7 -39.89 -48.03 38.97
C LYS A 7 -38.51 -47.37 38.81
N ILE A 8 -38.46 -46.05 38.96
CA ILE A 8 -37.20 -45.31 39.08
C ILE A 8 -36.54 -45.79 40.38
N GLY A 9 -35.42 -46.49 40.25
CA GLY A 9 -34.61 -46.91 41.38
C GLY A 9 -34.03 -45.69 42.09
N ASP A 10 -34.10 -45.71 43.42
CA ASP A 10 -33.41 -44.81 44.34
C ASP A 10 -31.88 -45.00 44.23
N GLY A 11 -31.31 -44.50 43.15
CA GLY A 11 -29.89 -44.29 42.99
C GLY A 11 -29.56 -42.89 43.46
N THR A 12 -29.07 -42.76 44.70
CA THR A 12 -28.60 -41.50 45.27
C THR A 12 -27.36 -41.01 44.49
N ALA A 13 -27.56 -40.34 43.37
CA ALA A 13 -26.49 -39.63 42.66
C ALA A 13 -26.13 -38.37 43.47
N ARG A 14 -25.29 -38.52 44.49
CA ARG A 14 -24.58 -37.39 45.09
C ARG A 14 -23.62 -36.81 44.05
N PHE A 15 -24.06 -35.79 43.32
CA PHE A 15 -23.15 -34.88 42.65
C PHE A 15 -22.32 -34.16 43.72
N LYS A 16 -21.09 -34.65 43.95
CA LYS A 16 -20.08 -33.85 44.65
C LYS A 16 -19.80 -32.63 43.77
N ARG A 17 -20.16 -31.46 44.28
CA ARG A 17 -19.81 -30.16 43.71
C ARG A 17 -18.28 -30.09 43.67
N ALA A 18 -17.68 -30.27 42.49
CA ALA A 18 -16.24 -30.13 42.30
C ALA A 18 -15.85 -28.64 42.32
N SER A 19 -15.95 -27.97 43.47
CA SER A 19 -15.50 -26.58 43.61
C SER A 19 -13.98 -26.47 43.86
N MET A 20 -13.24 -27.59 43.83
CA MET A 20 -11.79 -27.62 44.03
C MET A 20 -10.99 -27.53 42.73
N CYS A 21 -11.63 -27.58 41.56
CA CYS A 21 -10.94 -27.56 40.25
C CYS A 21 -11.16 -26.25 39.47
N SER A 22 -11.71 -25.21 40.09
CA SER A 22 -11.89 -23.92 39.39
C SER A 22 -10.58 -23.11 39.33
N SER A 23 -9.76 -23.18 40.38
CA SER A 23 -8.50 -22.44 40.45
C SER A 23 -7.46 -22.96 39.45
N ALA A 24 -7.22 -24.27 39.42
CA ALA A 24 -6.24 -24.88 38.50
C ALA A 24 -6.59 -24.67 37.02
N VAL A 25 -7.87 -24.78 36.67
CA VAL A 25 -8.35 -24.52 35.31
C VAL A 25 -8.18 -23.03 34.94
N ASN A 26 -8.44 -22.11 35.88
CA ASN A 26 -8.18 -20.69 35.66
C ASN A 26 -6.69 -20.39 35.45
N PHE A 27 -5.79 -21.04 36.19
CA PHE A 27 -4.34 -20.91 35.99
C PHE A 27 -3.89 -21.47 34.64
N LEU A 28 -4.43 -22.61 34.20
CA LEU A 28 -4.14 -23.17 32.88
C LEU A 28 -4.62 -22.26 31.74
N MET A 29 -5.81 -21.66 31.91
CA MET A 29 -6.35 -20.68 30.96
C MET A 29 -5.52 -19.40 30.93
N LEU A 30 -5.03 -18.91 32.08
CA LEU A 30 -4.18 -17.73 32.13
C LEU A 30 -2.81 -18.01 31.51
N PHE A 31 -2.23 -19.19 31.79
CA PHE A 31 -0.96 -19.61 31.21
C PHE A 31 -1.03 -19.77 29.69
N SER A 32 -2.12 -20.33 29.14
CA SER A 32 -2.29 -20.46 27.69
C SER A 32 -2.41 -19.10 27.00
N VAL A 33 -3.14 -18.15 27.59
CA VAL A 33 -3.28 -16.79 27.05
C VAL A 33 -1.96 -16.00 27.13
N VAL A 34 -1.21 -16.15 28.22
CA VAL A 34 0.09 -15.48 28.39
C VAL A 34 1.12 -16.04 27.41
N THR A 35 1.20 -17.38 27.27
CA THR A 35 2.17 -18.02 26.37
C THR A 35 1.87 -17.72 24.90
N THR A 36 0.60 -17.72 24.49
CA THR A 36 0.20 -17.36 23.12
C THR A 36 0.45 -15.87 22.81
N ASN A 37 0.15 -14.96 23.74
CA ASN A 37 0.50 -13.54 23.57
C ASN A 37 2.02 -13.30 23.54
N LEU A 38 2.78 -13.99 24.40
CA LEU A 38 4.24 -13.87 24.42
C LEU A 38 4.86 -14.40 23.13
N PHE A 39 4.34 -15.52 22.60
CA PHE A 39 4.76 -16.07 21.32
C PHE A 39 4.40 -15.15 20.14
N ALA A 40 3.20 -14.58 20.14
CA ALA A 40 2.81 -13.58 19.14
C ALA A 40 3.70 -12.35 19.21
N LEU A 41 3.96 -11.82 20.41
CA LEU A 41 4.86 -10.69 20.61
C LEU A 41 6.27 -11.02 20.12
N TYR A 42 6.81 -12.20 20.44
CA TYR A 42 8.10 -12.65 19.92
C TYR A 42 8.09 -12.73 18.38
N ALA A 43 7.08 -13.34 17.76
CA ALA A 43 6.98 -13.43 16.31
C ALA A 43 6.91 -12.04 15.62
N PHE A 44 6.25 -11.05 16.25
CA PHE A 44 6.11 -9.71 15.70
C PHE A 44 7.27 -8.76 16.04
N THR A 45 7.98 -8.97 17.15
CA THR A 45 9.15 -8.17 17.55
C THR A 45 10.48 -8.83 17.19
N TYR A 46 10.47 -10.04 16.64
CA TYR A 46 11.66 -10.68 16.09
C TYR A 46 12.09 -9.94 14.82
N HIS A 47 12.83 -8.86 15.06
CA HIS A 47 13.60 -8.17 14.05
C HIS A 47 14.99 -8.83 14.05
N PRO A 48 15.41 -9.51 12.97
CA PRO A 48 16.73 -10.11 12.92
C PRO A 48 17.76 -8.98 12.87
N THR A 49 18.19 -8.54 14.04
CA THR A 49 19.31 -7.63 14.19
C THR A 49 20.56 -8.46 14.43
N THR A 50 21.56 -8.11 13.65
CA THR A 50 22.81 -8.79 13.41
C THR A 50 23.65 -9.01 14.67
N LEU A 51 24.32 -10.16 14.70
CA LEU A 51 25.71 -10.35 15.15
C LEU A 51 25.96 -10.26 16.67
N HIS A 52 25.87 -11.41 17.36
CA HIS A 52 26.73 -11.66 18.50
C HIS A 52 27.37 -13.06 18.46
N HIS A 53 28.70 -12.97 18.44
CA HIS A 53 29.75 -13.93 18.64
C HIS A 53 29.42 -14.97 19.73
N HIS A 54 29.23 -16.23 19.35
CA HIS A 54 29.46 -17.35 20.25
C HIS A 54 30.23 -18.42 19.50
N ASN A 55 31.32 -18.90 20.13
CA ASN A 55 32.18 -19.98 19.66
C ASN A 55 31.35 -21.09 19.03
N TYR A 56 31.44 -21.20 17.71
CA TYR A 56 30.75 -22.21 16.93
C TYR A 56 31.78 -22.93 16.05
N PRO A 57 31.75 -24.26 15.99
CA PRO A 57 32.78 -25.06 15.36
C PRO A 57 32.90 -24.76 13.86
N LYS A 58 34.07 -25.08 13.30
CA LYS A 58 34.63 -24.80 11.96
C LYS A 58 33.74 -25.13 10.72
N ASN A 59 32.48 -25.52 10.91
CA ASN A 59 31.53 -25.88 9.87
C ASN A 59 30.76 -24.67 9.30
N ILE A 60 30.87 -23.47 9.89
CA ILE A 60 30.16 -22.26 9.42
C ILE A 60 30.73 -21.71 8.10
N SER A 61 32.04 -21.80 7.84
CA SER A 61 32.61 -21.25 6.61
C SER A 61 32.02 -21.93 5.36
N LEU A 62 31.85 -23.25 5.43
CA LEU A 62 31.25 -24.05 4.37
C LEU A 62 29.75 -23.76 4.21
N ILE A 63 29.02 -23.57 5.32
CA ILE A 63 27.59 -23.21 5.28
C ILE A 63 27.41 -21.78 4.74
N SER A 64 28.25 -20.84 5.14
CA SER A 64 28.23 -19.44 4.68
C SER A 64 28.55 -19.33 3.19
N GLU A 65 29.51 -20.11 2.69
CA GLU A 65 29.82 -20.17 1.26
C GLU A 65 28.63 -20.73 0.46
N LYS A 66 28.03 -21.83 0.91
CA LYS A 66 26.83 -22.40 0.26
C LYS A 66 25.64 -21.44 0.31
N VAL A 67 25.41 -20.75 1.43
CA VAL A 67 24.34 -19.75 1.56
C VAL A 67 24.59 -18.54 0.65
N SER A 68 25.84 -18.08 0.51
CA SER A 68 26.19 -16.98 -0.40
C SER A 68 25.96 -17.34 -1.88
N LEU A 69 26.26 -18.59 -2.25
CA LEU A 69 25.98 -19.12 -3.59
C LEU A 69 24.47 -19.22 -3.84
N ILE A 70 23.69 -19.67 -2.84
CA ILE A 70 22.23 -19.73 -2.93
C ILE A 70 21.64 -18.33 -3.08
N LEU A 71 22.06 -17.34 -2.27
CA LEU A 71 21.59 -15.97 -2.38
C LEU A 71 21.91 -15.36 -3.75
N ARG A 72 23.12 -15.59 -4.27
CA ARG A 72 23.53 -15.13 -5.60
C ARG A 72 22.73 -15.80 -6.72
N GLN A 73 22.39 -17.08 -6.57
CA GLN A 73 21.53 -17.80 -7.49
C GLN A 73 20.09 -17.25 -7.46
N ILE A 74 19.57 -16.93 -6.27
CA ILE A 74 18.24 -16.33 -6.08
C ILE A 74 18.21 -14.95 -6.73
N GLU A 75 19.19 -14.09 -6.46
CA GLU A 75 19.30 -12.77 -7.06
C GLU A 75 19.41 -12.85 -8.58
N SER A 76 20.25 -13.76 -9.10
CA SER A 76 20.36 -14.01 -10.54
C SER A 76 19.03 -14.48 -11.15
N SER A 77 18.27 -15.31 -10.43
CA SER A 77 16.97 -15.80 -10.89
C SER A 77 15.90 -14.71 -10.87
N GLN A 78 15.90 -13.85 -9.85
CA GLN A 78 15.03 -12.68 -9.75
C GLN A 78 15.33 -11.64 -10.85
N ASN A 79 16.60 -11.39 -11.13
CA ASN A 79 17.00 -10.50 -12.23
C ASN A 79 16.58 -11.04 -13.60
N LYS A 80 16.72 -12.35 -13.83
CA LYS A 80 16.20 -12.99 -15.06
C LYS A 80 14.68 -12.94 -15.14
N LEU A 81 13.97 -13.13 -14.03
CA LEU A 81 12.51 -13.07 -14.00
C LEU A 81 12.02 -11.66 -14.33
N SER A 82 12.59 -10.62 -13.71
CA SER A 82 12.25 -9.23 -14.03
C SER A 82 12.61 -8.84 -15.46
N GLN A 83 13.70 -9.38 -16.02
CA GLN A 83 14.04 -9.17 -17.43
C GLN A 83 13.04 -9.86 -18.36
N MET A 84 12.68 -11.12 -18.08
CA MET A 84 11.66 -11.83 -18.84
C MET A 84 10.28 -11.17 -18.71
N GLU A 85 9.94 -10.65 -17.53
CA GLU A 85 8.69 -9.92 -17.31
C GLU A 85 8.64 -8.62 -18.11
N LYS A 86 9.77 -7.88 -18.19
CA LYS A 86 9.89 -6.70 -19.06
C LYS A 86 9.72 -7.04 -20.55
N GLU A 87 10.31 -8.14 -21.01
CA GLU A 87 10.19 -8.61 -22.39
C GLU A 87 8.78 -9.14 -22.70
N LEU A 88 8.17 -9.89 -21.78
CA LEU A 88 6.87 -10.53 -21.95
C LEU A 88 5.71 -9.53 -21.86
N LEU A 89 5.78 -8.56 -20.94
CA LEU A 89 4.77 -7.51 -20.79
C LEU A 89 5.02 -6.31 -21.71
N GLY A 90 6.18 -6.27 -22.39
CA GLY A 90 6.59 -5.12 -23.20
C GLY A 90 6.63 -3.81 -22.43
N TYR A 91 6.71 -3.86 -21.09
CA TYR A 91 6.58 -2.70 -20.22
C TYR A 91 7.94 -2.00 -20.12
N LYS A 92 8.21 -1.12 -21.08
CA LYS A 92 9.31 -0.17 -20.99
C LYS A 92 8.87 1.02 -20.13
N SER A 93 9.30 1.01 -18.87
CA SER A 93 9.05 2.10 -17.93
C SER A 93 9.72 3.39 -18.41
N ILE A 94 9.03 4.52 -18.27
CA ILE A 94 9.61 5.85 -18.54
C ILE A 94 10.82 6.05 -17.62
N ASP A 95 11.99 6.35 -18.19
CA ASP A 95 13.20 6.59 -17.39
C ASP A 95 13.10 7.97 -16.69
N LEU A 96 12.88 7.94 -15.38
CA LEU A 96 12.71 9.11 -14.52
C LEU A 96 14.02 9.86 -14.23
N SER A 97 15.17 9.29 -14.61
CA SER A 97 16.51 9.88 -14.39
C SER A 97 16.89 10.95 -15.42
N GLY A 98 16.05 11.18 -16.43
CA GLY A 98 16.29 12.20 -17.44
C GLY A 98 16.43 13.62 -16.84
N PRO A 99 17.39 14.43 -17.33
CA PRO A 99 17.67 15.77 -16.78
C PRO A 99 16.53 16.80 -16.99
N ASN A 100 15.56 16.53 -17.87
CA ASN A 100 14.51 17.48 -18.28
C ASN A 100 13.10 17.12 -17.78
N ILE A 101 12.98 16.28 -16.75
CA ILE A 101 11.68 15.79 -16.27
C ILE A 101 11.17 16.69 -15.13
N ALA A 102 9.96 17.24 -15.30
CA ALA A 102 9.29 18.05 -14.29
C ALA A 102 9.09 17.27 -12.97
N ASN A 103 9.28 17.93 -11.82
CA ASN A 103 9.16 17.29 -10.50
C ASN A 103 7.79 16.65 -10.26
N GLU A 104 6.71 17.32 -10.69
CA GLU A 104 5.34 16.81 -10.62
C GLU A 104 5.15 15.54 -11.47
N LEU A 105 5.85 15.42 -12.59
CA LEU A 105 5.79 14.22 -13.42
C LEU A 105 6.53 13.05 -12.74
N LYS A 106 7.67 13.31 -12.11
CA LYS A 106 8.38 12.29 -11.32
C LYS A 106 7.48 11.77 -10.19
N GLU A 107 6.86 12.68 -9.45
CA GLU A 107 5.96 12.32 -8.37
C GLU A 107 4.76 11.53 -8.90
N PHE A 108 4.15 11.93 -10.02
CA PHE A 108 3.03 11.21 -10.59
C PHE A 108 3.38 9.80 -11.08
N LEU A 109 4.56 9.63 -11.68
CA LEU A 109 5.03 8.35 -12.22
C LEU A 109 5.57 7.39 -11.15
N ASN A 110 5.88 7.89 -9.96
CA ASN A 110 6.34 7.06 -8.85
C ASN A 110 5.28 6.04 -8.42
N HIS A 111 5.75 4.86 -8.02
CA HIS A 111 4.90 3.84 -7.42
C HIS A 111 4.40 4.31 -6.05
N HIS A 112 3.09 4.18 -5.84
CA HIS A 112 2.46 4.56 -4.57
C HIS A 112 1.91 3.33 -3.86
N GLN A 113 2.22 3.16 -2.57
CA GLN A 113 1.66 2.06 -1.80
C GLN A 113 0.13 2.16 -1.70
N LEU A 114 -0.55 1.02 -1.73
CA LEU A 114 -1.99 0.99 -1.55
C LEU A 114 -2.34 1.44 -0.13
N PRO A 115 -3.26 2.41 0.05
CA PRO A 115 -3.63 2.92 1.36
C PRO A 115 -4.30 1.85 2.26
N LEU A 116 -4.85 0.80 1.66
CA LEU A 116 -5.51 -0.30 2.35
C LEU A 116 -4.63 -1.56 2.50
N GLY A 117 -3.35 -1.47 2.11
CA GLY A 117 -2.43 -2.61 2.09
C GLY A 117 -2.63 -3.54 0.88
N LYS A 118 -2.14 -4.76 1.01
CA LYS A 118 -2.11 -5.77 -0.07
C LYS A 118 -3.52 -6.21 -0.45
N ASP A 119 -3.86 -6.16 -1.75
CA ASP A 119 -5.10 -6.75 -2.24
C ASP A 119 -5.08 -8.28 -2.08
N SER A 120 -6.14 -8.86 -1.53
CA SER A 120 -6.27 -10.31 -1.32
C SER A 120 -6.46 -11.09 -2.63
N ARG A 121 -7.02 -10.45 -3.66
CA ARG A 121 -7.29 -11.10 -4.95
C ARG A 121 -6.09 -11.07 -5.88
N THR A 122 -5.49 -9.90 -6.06
CA THR A 122 -4.37 -9.71 -7.01
C THR A 122 -3.00 -9.77 -6.35
N GLY A 123 -2.93 -9.64 -5.02
CA GLY A 123 -1.66 -9.60 -4.29
C GLY A 123 -0.86 -8.31 -4.50
N ILE A 124 -1.40 -7.32 -5.20
CA ILE A 124 -0.73 -6.05 -5.52
C ILE A 124 -0.62 -5.19 -4.25
N THR A 125 0.57 -4.65 -4.02
CA THR A 125 0.89 -3.78 -2.86
C THR A 125 1.09 -2.32 -3.25
N GLU A 126 1.33 -2.04 -4.54
CA GLU A 126 1.64 -0.72 -5.06
C GLU A 126 0.79 -0.41 -6.30
N MET A 127 0.31 0.82 -6.39
CA MET A 127 -0.36 1.37 -7.56
C MET A 127 0.67 2.02 -8.47
N VAL A 128 0.55 1.70 -9.77
CA VAL A 128 1.33 2.32 -10.84
C VAL A 128 0.57 3.50 -11.41
N ALA A 129 1.30 4.46 -11.99
CA ALA A 129 0.69 5.58 -12.67
C ALA A 129 -0.12 5.14 -13.88
N SER A 130 -1.30 5.74 -14.06
CA SER A 130 -2.16 5.51 -15.21
C SER A 130 -1.67 6.34 -16.40
N VAL A 131 -0.64 5.87 -17.12
CA VAL A 131 -0.17 6.48 -18.36
C VAL A 131 -0.09 5.42 -19.45
N GLY A 132 -0.59 5.75 -20.63
CA GLY A 132 -0.48 4.87 -21.80
C GLY A 132 0.98 4.55 -22.13
N HIS A 133 1.27 3.29 -22.43
CA HIS A 133 2.64 2.84 -22.69
C HIS A 133 3.27 3.55 -23.91
N SER A 134 2.45 3.87 -24.92
CA SER A 134 2.87 4.65 -26.09
C SER A 134 3.46 6.03 -25.74
N CYS A 135 3.15 6.55 -24.54
CA CYS A 135 3.65 7.84 -24.08
C CYS A 135 5.16 7.88 -23.82
N GLU A 136 5.83 6.72 -23.73
CA GLU A 136 7.29 6.64 -23.60
C GLU A 136 8.00 7.42 -24.72
N LYS A 137 7.42 7.47 -25.93
CA LYS A 137 7.98 8.21 -27.07
C LYS A 137 7.82 9.72 -26.97
N SER A 138 6.91 10.19 -26.12
CA SER A 138 6.55 11.61 -25.99
C SER A 138 6.72 12.14 -24.57
N VAL A 139 7.70 11.59 -23.82
CA VAL A 139 8.02 12.00 -22.44
C VAL A 139 8.38 13.48 -22.35
N ASP A 140 9.05 14.04 -23.36
CA ASP A 140 9.41 15.48 -23.38
C ASP A 140 8.16 16.37 -23.38
N LEU A 141 7.17 16.02 -24.22
CA LEU A 141 5.88 16.72 -24.29
C LEU A 141 5.08 16.52 -23.01
N LEU A 142 5.17 15.34 -22.40
CA LEU A 142 4.52 15.04 -21.12
C LEU A 142 5.15 15.86 -19.98
N SER A 143 6.47 16.01 -19.98
CA SER A 143 7.21 16.85 -19.03
C SER A 143 6.79 18.31 -19.16
N GLN A 144 6.70 18.82 -20.39
CA GLN A 144 6.17 20.17 -20.66
C GLN A 144 4.71 20.30 -20.23
N PHE A 145 3.89 19.26 -20.40
CA PHE A 145 2.51 19.27 -19.92
C PHE A 145 2.45 19.28 -18.38
N MET A 146 3.45 18.73 -17.69
CA MET A 146 3.49 18.70 -16.23
C MET A 146 4.30 19.86 -15.62
N SER A 147 4.83 20.78 -16.42
CA SER A 147 5.51 21.98 -15.94
C SER A 147 4.51 23.10 -15.59
N TYR A 148 3.59 22.82 -14.66
CA TYR A 148 2.62 23.79 -14.15
C TYR A 148 2.94 24.18 -12.70
N LYS A 149 2.40 25.30 -12.24
CA LYS A 149 2.51 25.72 -10.85
C LYS A 149 1.39 25.08 -10.01
N VAL A 150 1.78 24.26 -9.03
CA VAL A 150 0.83 23.71 -8.04
C VAL A 150 0.16 24.84 -7.27
N ASN A 151 -1.16 24.75 -7.06
CA ASN A 151 -1.97 25.80 -6.44
C ASN A 151 -1.92 27.16 -7.18
N GLY A 152 -1.48 27.17 -8.45
CA GLY A 152 -1.57 28.33 -9.33
C GLY A 152 -2.75 28.22 -10.31
N PRO A 153 -2.96 29.23 -11.17
CA PRO A 153 -3.84 29.09 -12.32
C PRO A 153 -3.27 28.04 -13.29
N CYS A 154 -4.15 27.19 -13.84
CA CYS A 154 -3.74 26.24 -14.87
C CYS A 154 -3.34 27.00 -16.16
N PRO A 155 -2.23 26.64 -16.82
CA PRO A 155 -1.89 27.18 -18.12
C PRO A 155 -2.86 26.67 -19.20
N ASP A 156 -3.16 27.51 -20.19
CA ASP A 156 -4.12 27.25 -21.28
C ASP A 156 -3.47 26.39 -22.41
N ASP A 157 -2.88 25.24 -22.07
CA ASP A 157 -2.13 24.35 -22.99
C ASP A 157 -3.00 23.24 -23.61
N TRP A 158 -4.18 23.59 -24.12
CA TRP A 158 -5.12 22.61 -24.68
C TRP A 158 -4.53 21.83 -25.87
N SER A 159 -3.75 22.50 -26.71
CA SER A 159 -3.11 21.93 -27.89
C SER A 159 -2.04 20.90 -27.55
N LEU A 160 -1.30 21.13 -26.45
CA LEU A 160 -0.30 20.19 -25.93
C LEU A 160 -0.98 18.91 -25.40
N GLY A 161 -2.08 19.08 -24.65
CA GLY A 161 -2.90 17.96 -24.19
C GLY A 161 -3.44 17.12 -25.37
N GLN A 162 -3.98 17.77 -26.40
CA GLN A 162 -4.47 17.07 -27.59
C GLN A 162 -3.35 16.33 -28.32
N LYS A 163 -2.17 16.95 -28.47
CA LYS A 163 -1.01 16.29 -29.09
C LYS A 163 -0.60 15.04 -28.34
N LEU A 164 -0.60 15.06 -27.01
CA LEU A 164 -0.29 13.91 -26.17
C LEU A 164 -1.32 12.78 -26.35
N ILE A 165 -2.61 13.12 -26.40
CA ILE A 165 -3.69 12.14 -26.65
C ILE A 165 -3.49 11.48 -28.02
N LEU A 166 -3.17 12.26 -29.07
CA LEU A 166 -2.89 11.73 -30.40
C LEU A 166 -1.65 10.83 -30.46
N GLN A 167 -0.71 10.98 -29.52
CA GLN A 167 0.46 10.11 -29.36
C GLN A 167 0.18 8.87 -28.47
N GLY A 168 -1.06 8.71 -27.98
CA GLY A 168 -1.46 7.57 -27.15
C GLY A 168 -1.10 7.71 -25.66
N CYS A 169 -0.90 8.94 -25.16
CA CYS A 169 -0.69 9.23 -23.73
C CYS A 169 -1.98 9.26 -22.91
N GLU A 170 -2.99 8.47 -23.29
CA GLU A 170 -4.25 8.45 -22.55
C GLU A 170 -4.19 7.38 -21.44
N PRO A 171 -4.65 7.69 -20.20
CA PRO A 171 -5.21 8.95 -19.73
C PRO A 171 -4.13 10.00 -19.38
N LEU A 172 -4.47 11.28 -19.57
CA LEU A 172 -3.57 12.39 -19.20
C LEU A 172 -3.50 12.56 -17.67
N PRO A 173 -2.31 12.86 -17.11
CA PRO A 173 -2.17 13.14 -15.68
C PRO A 173 -3.04 14.31 -15.23
N ARG A 174 -3.74 14.13 -14.11
CA ARG A 174 -4.56 15.19 -13.51
C ARG A 174 -3.67 16.23 -12.83
N ARG A 175 -3.73 17.48 -13.30
CA ARG A 175 -2.97 18.61 -12.73
C ARG A 175 -3.63 19.14 -11.45
N ARG A 176 -2.83 19.50 -10.45
CA ARG A 176 -3.23 20.11 -9.16
C ARG A 176 -3.21 21.64 -9.24
N CYS A 177 -3.83 22.21 -10.27
CA CYS A 177 -3.94 23.65 -10.50
C CYS A 177 -5.41 24.12 -10.51
N PHE A 178 -5.63 25.41 -10.31
CA PHE A 178 -6.96 26.00 -10.34
C PHE A 178 -7.42 26.24 -11.78
N ALA A 179 -8.56 25.67 -12.13
CA ALA A 179 -9.19 25.93 -13.42
C ALA A 179 -9.52 27.43 -13.56
N LYS A 180 -9.38 27.94 -14.79
CA LYS A 180 -9.73 29.31 -15.12
C LYS A 180 -11.23 29.52 -14.89
N ILE A 181 -11.57 30.46 -14.00
CA ILE A 181 -12.96 30.86 -13.78
C ILE A 181 -13.34 31.77 -14.96
N ILE A 182 -14.03 31.21 -15.95
CA ILE A 182 -14.63 32.01 -17.02
C ILE A 182 -15.93 32.59 -16.46
N PRO A 183 -16.06 33.93 -16.31
CA PRO A 183 -17.30 34.53 -15.86
C PRO A 183 -18.37 34.24 -16.91
N LYS A 184 -19.27 33.30 -16.61
CA LYS A 184 -20.43 33.04 -17.45
C LYS A 184 -21.37 34.23 -17.33
N VAL A 185 -21.46 35.02 -18.40
CA VAL A 185 -22.39 36.15 -18.49
C VAL A 185 -23.81 35.61 -18.27
N GLY A 186 -24.49 36.08 -17.22
CA GLY A 186 -25.86 35.67 -16.89
C GLY A 186 -26.02 34.60 -15.80
N LEU A 187 -24.94 34.04 -15.23
CA LEU A 187 -25.07 33.30 -13.97
C LEU A 187 -25.04 34.27 -12.79
N GLN A 188 -26.14 34.33 -12.03
CA GLN A 188 -26.14 35.00 -10.74
C GLN A 188 -25.11 34.33 -9.82
N PRO A 189 -24.39 35.12 -8.99
CA PRO A 189 -23.49 34.55 -8.00
C PRO A 189 -24.26 33.56 -7.12
N PHE A 190 -23.64 32.43 -6.79
CA PHE A 190 -24.23 31.47 -5.86
C PHE A 190 -24.65 32.20 -4.58
N PRO A 191 -25.84 31.89 -4.02
CA PRO A 191 -26.30 32.57 -2.82
C PRO A 191 -25.27 32.37 -1.71
N VAL A 192 -24.88 33.48 -1.09
CA VAL A 192 -23.83 33.58 -0.06
C VAL A 192 -24.09 32.67 1.15
N SER A 193 -25.34 32.20 1.30
CA SER A 193 -25.79 31.24 2.32
C SER A 193 -25.26 29.81 2.10
N LEU A 194 -25.00 29.39 0.86
CA LEU A 194 -24.57 28.00 0.56
C LEU A 194 -23.05 27.80 0.63
N TRP A 195 -22.27 28.89 0.60
CA TRP A 195 -20.80 28.83 0.51
C TRP A 195 -20.11 29.86 1.40
N LYS A 196 -20.61 30.08 2.62
CA LYS A 196 -19.85 30.81 3.63
C LYS A 196 -18.72 29.90 4.16
N MET A 197 -17.64 29.77 3.39
CA MET A 197 -16.35 29.40 3.98
C MET A 197 -16.06 30.46 5.03
N LEU A 198 -16.07 30.10 6.31
CA LEU A 198 -15.53 30.93 7.38
C LEU A 198 -14.01 30.97 7.22
N VAL A 199 -13.53 31.64 6.16
CA VAL A 199 -12.13 31.99 5.99
C VAL A 199 -11.84 33.07 7.03
N LYS A 200 -11.29 32.67 8.17
CA LYS A 200 -10.46 33.58 8.96
C LYS A 200 -9.36 34.07 8.01
N ARG A 201 -9.47 35.35 7.68
CA ARG A 201 -8.66 36.10 6.73
C ARG A 201 -7.18 35.93 7.07
N PHE A 202 -6.46 35.09 6.33
CA PHE A 202 -5.03 35.27 6.17
C PHE A 202 -4.84 36.40 5.16
N THR A 203 -4.60 37.59 5.70
CA THR A 203 -4.21 38.77 4.96
C THR A 203 -2.81 38.53 4.40
N VAL A 204 -2.69 38.21 3.11
CA VAL A 204 -1.43 38.38 2.40
C VAL A 204 -1.44 39.81 1.87
N GLY A 205 -0.80 40.70 2.63
CA GLY A 205 -0.52 42.06 2.20
C GLY A 205 0.46 42.03 1.04
N VAL A 206 0.06 42.68 -0.05
CA VAL A 206 0.95 43.13 -1.12
C VAL A 206 1.73 44.32 -0.56
N VAL A 207 3.06 44.23 -0.55
CA VAL A 207 3.99 45.37 -0.53
C VAL A 207 4.58 45.46 -1.92
#